data_AF-A0A8T5NZ70-F1
#
_entry.id   AF-A0A8T5NZ70-F1
#
_cell.length_a   1.000
_cell.length_b   1.000
_cell.length_c   1.000
_cell.angle_alpha   90.00
_cell.angle_beta   90.00
_cell.angle_gamma   90.00
#
_symmetry.space_group_name_H-M   'P 1'
#
loop_
_entity.id
_entity.type
_entity.pdbx_description
1 polymer ?
#
loop_
_entity_poly.entity_id
_entity_poly.type
_entity_poly.pdbx_seq_one_letter_code
_entity_poly.pdbx_strand_id
1 'polypeptide(L)' 'YVGDAKNDVLMARNARIEPIVVLTGHLSKSEAEVLKVKHIIPDVTEIEEVLESIGSK' A
#
# COMPACT_ATOMS: atom_id res chain seq x y z
N TYR A 1 -4.95 2.99 -4.57
CA TYR A 1 -4.02 4.13 -4.36
C TYR A 1 -2.68 3.56 -3.95
N VAL A 2 -1.56 4.13 -4.40
CA VAL A 2 -0.21 3.62 -4.14
C VAL A 2 0.62 4.73 -3.49
N GLY A 3 1.31 4.45 -2.39
CA GLY A 3 2.11 5.44 -1.67
C GLY A 3 3.17 4.81 -0.76
N ASP A 4 4.06 5.64 -0.24
CA ASP A 4 5.28 5.23 0.48
C ASP A 4 5.42 5.92 1.85
N ALA A 5 4.44 6.73 2.26
CA ALA A 5 4.42 7.44 3.52
C ALA A 5 3.17 7.11 4.37
N LYS A 6 3.27 7.34 5.68
CA LYS A 6 2.14 7.15 6.60
C LYS A 6 0.94 8.03 6.24
N ASN A 7 1.18 9.28 5.84
CA ASN A 7 0.12 10.24 5.53
C ASN A 7 -0.68 9.83 4.28
N ASP A 8 -0.01 9.22 3.31
CA ASP A 8 -0.60 8.65 2.09
C ASP A 8 -1.64 7.56 2.43
N VAL A 9 -1.24 6.63 3.32
CA VAL A 9 -2.11 5.57 3.82
C VAL A 9 -3.33 6.14 4.55
N LEU A 10 -3.14 7.14 5.41
CA LEU A 10 -4.23 7.77 6.16
C LEU A 10 -5.18 8.54 5.22
N MET A 11 -4.65 9.24 4.23
CA MET A 11 -5.42 9.96 3.22
C MET A 11 -6.31 9.01 2.41
N ALA A 12 -5.73 7.92 1.89
CA ALA A 12 -6.47 6.91 1.11
C ALA A 12 -7.62 6.29 1.91
N ARG A 13 -7.36 5.95 3.18
CA ARG A 13 -8.39 5.40 4.07
C ARG A 13 -9.52 6.36 4.36
N ASN A 14 -9.22 7.62 4.62
CA ASN A 14 -10.23 8.66 4.83
C ASN A 14 -11.10 8.84 3.57
N ALA A 15 -10.51 8.63 2.38
CA ALA A 15 -11.22 8.60 1.10
C ALA A 15 -11.93 7.26 0.80
N ARG A 16 -11.90 6.29 1.73
CA ARG A 16 -12.43 4.91 1.56
C ARG A 16 -11.81 4.15 0.39
N ILE A 17 -10.54 4.43 0.08
CA ILE A 17 -9.74 3.73 -0.93
C ILE A 17 -8.78 2.78 -0.22
N GLU A 18 -8.71 1.53 -0.69
CA GLU A 18 -7.71 0.58 -0.19
C GLU A 18 -6.30 1.01 -0.64
N PRO A 19 -5.37 1.26 0.30
CA PRO A 19 -4.01 1.63 -0.03
C PRO A 19 -3.14 0.40 -0.33
N ILE A 20 -2.23 0.57 -1.28
CA ILE A 20 -1.08 -0.31 -1.52
C ILE A 20 0.15 0.48 -1.07
N VAL A 21 0.97 -0.10 -0.20
CA VAL A 21 2.20 0.52 0.30
C VAL A 21 3.41 -0.02 -0.44
N VAL A 22 4.31 0.88 -0.84
CA VAL A 22 5.60 0.55 -1.44
C VAL A 22 6.72 0.92 -0.46
N LEU A 23 7.63 0.00 -0.16
CA LEU A 23 8.69 0.17 0.87
C LEU A 23 9.95 0.87 0.34
N THR A 24 9.80 1.77 -0.64
CA THR A 24 10.91 2.55 -1.21
C THR A 24 11.09 3.93 -0.55
N GLY A 25 10.20 4.30 0.37
CA GLY A 25 10.11 5.64 0.94
C GLY A 25 10.20 5.72 2.47
N HIS A 26 9.36 6.58 3.05
CA HIS A 26 9.41 6.96 4.46
C HIS A 26 8.63 6.03 5.39
N LEU A 27 7.94 5.04 4.85
CA LEU A 27 7.16 4.07 5.61
C LEU A 27 7.89 2.73 5.67
N SER A 28 8.21 2.30 6.89
CA SER A 28 8.78 0.97 7.11
C SER A 28 7.72 -0.13 7.06
N LYS A 29 8.16 -1.37 6.84
CA LYS A 29 7.27 -2.55 6.85
C LYS A 29 6.49 -2.67 8.15
N SER A 30 7.16 -2.49 9.30
CA SER A 30 6.53 -2.59 10.62
C SER A 30 5.45 -1.50 10.83
N GLU A 31 5.68 -0.28 10.34
CA GLU A 31 4.67 0.78 10.39
C GLU A 31 3.47 0.46 9.48
N ALA A 32 3.71 -0.07 8.28
CA ALA A 32 2.64 -0.49 7.38
C ALA A 32 1.79 -1.63 7.98
N GLU A 33 2.43 -2.58 8.69
CA GLU A 33 1.77 -3.66 9.42
C GLU A 33 0.94 -3.16 10.61
N VAL A 34 1.48 -2.22 11.41
CA VAL A 34 0.73 -1.57 12.51
C VAL A 34 -0.48 -0.82 11.97
N LEU A 35 -0.33 -0.20 10.80
CA LEU A 35 -1.45 0.43 10.11
C LEU A 35 -2.45 -0.61 9.60
N LYS A 36 -2.13 -1.91 9.49
CA LYS A 36 -2.98 -2.96 8.89
C LYS A 36 -3.21 -2.74 7.39
N VAL A 37 -2.18 -2.33 6.66
CA VAL A 37 -2.26 -2.27 5.19
C VAL A 37 -2.26 -3.69 4.65
N LYS A 38 -3.19 -3.98 3.73
CA LYS A 38 -3.35 -5.34 3.19
C LYS A 38 -2.30 -5.70 2.15
N HIS A 39 -1.89 -4.71 1.33
CA HIS A 39 -0.94 -4.89 0.24
C HIS A 39 0.31 -4.06 0.52
N ILE A 40 1.42 -4.73 0.85
CA ILE A 40 2.72 -4.12 1.14
C ILE A 40 3.72 -4.77 0.18
N ILE A 41 4.30 -3.99 -0.72
CA ILE A 41 5.28 -4.44 -1.70
C ILE A 41 6.64 -3.76 -1.47
N PRO A 42 7.76 -4.45 -1.71
CA PRO A 42 9.10 -3.92 -1.46
C PRO A 42 9.45 -2.78 -2.42
N ASP A 43 9.04 -2.87 -3.68
CA ASP A 43 9.20 -1.83 -4.69
C ASP A 43 8.07 -1.86 -5.73
N VAL A 44 8.05 -0.86 -6.62
CA VAL A 44 6.95 -0.66 -7.57
C VAL A 44 6.88 -1.73 -8.66
N THR A 45 7.94 -2.50 -8.90
CA THR A 45 7.95 -3.53 -9.95
C THR A 45 7.01 -4.71 -9.63
N GLU A 46 6.69 -4.94 -8.36
CA GLU A 46 5.74 -5.97 -7.91
C GLU A 46 4.26 -5.53 -7.97
N ILE A 47 3.98 -4.34 -8.51
CA ILE A 47 2.61 -3.80 -8.53
C ILE A 47 1.64 -4.65 -9.36
N GLU A 48 2.12 -5.28 -10.43
CA GLU A 48 1.28 -6.08 -11.34
C GLU A 48 0.63 -7.26 -10.59
N GLU A 49 1.39 -7.98 -9.76
CA GLU A 49 0.89 -9.10 -8.96
C GLU A 49 -0.25 -8.66 -8.01
N VAL A 50 -0.11 -7.47 -7.42
CA VAL A 50 -1.15 -6.89 -6.55
C VAL A 50 -2.39 -6.54 -7.35
N LEU A 51 -2.25 -5.91 -8.52
CA LEU A 51 -3.38 -5.53 -9.36
C LEU A 51 -4.15 -6.75 -9.87
N GLU A 52 -3.47 -7.83 -10.25
CA GLU A 52 -4.10 -9.10 -10.62
C GLU A 52 -4.92 -9.69 -9.48
N SER A 53 -4.40 -9.62 -8.24
CA SER A 53 -5.12 -10.09 -7.05
C SER A 53 -6.39 -9.30 -6.73
N ILE A 54 -6.46 -8.03 -7.17
CA ILE A 54 -7.61 -7.13 -6.97
C ILE A 54 -8.61 -7.22 -8.13
N GLY A 55 -8.09 -7.35 -9.36
CA GLY A 55 -8.87 -7.33 -10.60
C GLY A 55 -9.52 -8.67 -10.96
N SER A 56 -9.08 -9.78 -10.36
CA SER A 56 -9.70 -11.10 -10.53
C SER A 56 -11.02 -11.19 -9.77
N LYS A 57 -12.09 -10.73 -10.41
CA LYS A 57 -13.49 -11.01 -10.06
C LYS A 57 -14.15 -11.83 -11.17
#